data_AF-A0A150WED7-F1
#
_entry.id   AF-A0A150WED7-F1
#
_cell.length_a   1.000
_cell.length_b   1.000
_cell.length_c   1.000
_cell.angle_alpha   90.00
_cell.angle_beta   90.00
_cell.angle_gamma   90.00
#
_symmetry.space_group_name_H-M   'P 1'
#
loop_
_entity.id
_entity.type
_entity.pdbx_description
1 polymer ?
#
loop_
_entity_poly.entity_id
_entity_poly.type
_entity_poly.pdbx_seq_one_letter_code
_entity_poly.pdbx_strand_id
1 'polypeptide(L)'
;MKSLVVLGLIFLSAMANANTLVSEQVVTLPVDLSTAGIRLSKAGYSAPTVKVLIPELAAVTVLNHRNEGETAPCLATFQAILVEEVVQGKPEVLQVPVSIKLEKIFGVIEDENGQNICQVRLMETVTASIRGFDFSHVRFGDLPSRHVDDCK
;
A
#
# COMPACT_ATOMS: atom_id res chain seq x y z
N MET A 1 -29.20 -54.74 -15.67
CA MET A 1 -28.70 -53.78 -14.66
C MET A 1 -28.21 -52.55 -15.40
N LYS A 2 -28.92 -51.41 -15.31
CA LYS A 2 -28.55 -50.15 -15.98
C LYS A 2 -28.11 -49.16 -14.90
N SER A 3 -26.80 -48.92 -14.80
CA SER A 3 -26.25 -47.90 -13.90
C SER A 3 -26.44 -46.52 -14.53
N LEU A 4 -27.18 -45.66 -13.83
CA LEU A 4 -27.36 -44.26 -14.17
C LEU A 4 -26.21 -43.47 -13.52
N VAL A 5 -25.27 -42.98 -14.33
CA VAL A 5 -24.20 -42.08 -13.87
C VAL A 5 -24.75 -40.65 -13.92
N VAL A 6 -25.06 -40.09 -12.76
CA VAL A 6 -25.45 -38.67 -12.63
C VAL A 6 -24.17 -37.85 -12.56
N LEU A 7 -23.85 -37.16 -13.65
CA LEU A 7 -22.73 -36.25 -13.77
C LEU A 7 -23.12 -34.91 -13.12
N GLY A 8 -22.72 -34.71 -11.86
CA GLY A 8 -22.93 -33.46 -11.14
C GLY A 8 -21.99 -32.36 -11.64
N LEU A 9 -22.54 -31.33 -12.28
CA LEU A 9 -21.85 -30.08 -12.61
C LEU A 9 -21.66 -29.25 -11.34
N ILE A 10 -20.46 -29.30 -10.77
CA ILE A 10 -20.05 -28.39 -9.70
C ILE A 10 -19.73 -27.05 -10.36
N PHE A 11 -20.63 -26.08 -10.24
CA PHE A 11 -20.34 -24.68 -10.57
C PHE A 11 -19.43 -24.11 -9.48
N LEU A 12 -18.12 -24.07 -9.76
CA LEU A 12 -17.17 -23.29 -8.99
C LEU A 12 -17.41 -21.81 -9.30
N SER A 13 -18.12 -21.11 -8.42
CA SER A 13 -18.21 -19.65 -8.47
C SER A 13 -16.84 -19.09 -8.11
N ALA A 14 -16.09 -18.63 -9.11
CA ALA A 14 -14.86 -17.87 -8.89
C ALA A 14 -15.24 -16.54 -8.23
N MET A 15 -15.02 -16.43 -6.92
CA MET A 15 -15.05 -15.17 -6.19
C MET A 15 -13.91 -14.29 -6.72
N ALA A 16 -14.18 -13.48 -7.73
CA ALA A 16 -13.23 -12.47 -8.21
C ALA A 16 -13.24 -11.31 -7.21
N ASN A 17 -12.20 -11.20 -6.38
CA ASN A 17 -11.92 -9.96 -5.68
C ASN A 17 -11.55 -8.92 -6.75
N ALA A 18 -12.49 -8.06 -7.10
CA ALA A 18 -12.25 -6.99 -8.07
C ALA A 18 -11.50 -5.86 -7.36
N ASN A 19 -10.27 -5.58 -7.78
CA ASN A 19 -9.59 -4.34 -7.45
C ASN A 19 -9.81 -3.37 -8.62
N THR A 20 -10.35 -2.20 -8.34
CA THR A 20 -10.58 -1.17 -9.36
C THR A 20 -9.55 -0.06 -9.20
N LEU A 21 -8.80 0.22 -10.26
CA LEU A 21 -7.86 1.36 -10.28
C LEU A 21 -8.66 2.66 -10.18
N VAL A 22 -8.34 3.49 -9.18
CA VAL A 22 -8.94 4.81 -8.98
C VAL A 22 -8.06 5.89 -9.59
N SER A 23 -6.76 5.85 -9.30
CA SER A 23 -5.78 6.75 -9.88
C SER A 23 -4.39 6.13 -9.88
N GLU A 24 -3.57 6.54 -10.83
CA GLU A 24 -2.15 6.23 -10.91
C GLU A 24 -1.42 7.47 -11.42
N GLN A 25 -0.34 7.86 -10.72
CA GLN A 25 0.47 9.00 -11.12
C GLN A 25 1.93 8.81 -10.72
N VAL A 26 2.81 9.49 -11.43
CA VAL A 26 4.23 9.62 -11.06
C VAL A 26 4.51 11.08 -10.81
N VAL A 27 5.03 11.39 -9.62
CA VAL A 27 5.39 12.76 -9.21
C VAL A 27 6.86 12.80 -8.83
N THR A 28 7.57 13.85 -9.23
CA THR A 28 8.96 14.06 -8.82
C THR A 28 8.96 14.82 -7.50
N LEU A 29 9.49 14.20 -6.43
CA LEU A 29 9.55 14.79 -5.10
C LEU A 29 11.00 14.97 -4.64
N PRO A 30 11.29 16.04 -3.87
CA PRO A 30 12.57 16.16 -3.19
C PRO A 30 12.67 15.11 -2.08
N VAL A 31 13.79 14.40 -2.05
CA VAL A 31 14.07 13.36 -1.06
C VAL A 31 15.41 13.65 -0.42
N ASP A 32 15.39 13.99 0.87
CA ASP A 32 16.59 14.30 1.64
C ASP A 32 17.25 13.00 2.16
N LEU A 33 18.45 12.70 1.67
CA LEU A 33 19.28 11.59 2.14
C LEU A 33 20.32 12.00 3.18
N SER A 34 20.18 13.18 3.79
CA SER A 34 20.93 13.57 4.99
C SER A 34 20.37 12.90 6.25
N THR A 35 21.04 13.07 7.38
CA THR A 35 20.61 12.53 8.69
C THR A 35 19.23 13.02 9.14
N ALA A 36 18.68 14.07 8.52
CA ALA A 36 17.33 14.56 8.81
C ALA A 36 16.24 13.78 8.05
N GLY A 37 16.54 13.28 6.84
CA GLY A 37 15.55 12.70 5.94
C GLY A 37 15.61 11.17 5.82
N ILE A 38 16.70 10.52 6.22
CA ILE A 38 16.80 9.04 6.23
C ILE A 38 17.20 8.52 7.62
N ARG A 39 16.55 7.46 8.07
CA ARG A 39 16.82 6.84 9.38
C ARG A 39 16.49 5.36 9.43
N LEU A 40 17.14 4.66 10.34
CA LEU A 40 16.76 3.31 10.74
C LEU A 40 15.67 3.41 11.82
N SER A 41 14.48 2.85 11.57
CA SER A 41 13.33 2.96 12.47
C SER A 41 12.48 1.68 12.46
N LYS A 42 11.98 1.27 13.63
CA LYS A 42 11.04 0.14 13.78
C LYS A 42 9.57 0.56 13.68
N ALA A 43 9.26 1.86 13.66
CA ALA A 43 7.88 2.36 13.70
C ALA A 43 6.99 1.72 12.62
N GLY A 44 5.91 1.03 13.00
CA GLY A 44 5.02 0.37 12.02
C GLY A 44 5.57 -0.90 11.35
N TYR A 45 6.68 -1.46 11.83
CA TYR A 45 7.26 -2.72 11.34
C TYR A 45 7.71 -3.63 12.49
N SER A 46 7.90 -4.92 12.21
CA SER A 46 8.34 -5.91 13.22
C SER A 46 9.83 -5.80 13.57
N ALA A 47 10.64 -5.23 12.67
CA ALA A 47 12.07 -5.02 12.82
C ALA A 47 12.47 -3.59 12.41
N PRO A 48 13.63 -3.07 12.87
CA PRO A 48 14.19 -1.84 12.33
C PRO A 48 14.38 -1.94 10.82
N THR A 49 13.95 -0.91 10.09
CA THR A 49 14.00 -0.85 8.63
C THR A 49 14.49 0.53 8.21
N VAL A 50 15.25 0.60 7.12
CA VAL A 50 15.72 1.89 6.59
C VAL A 50 14.53 2.62 5.98
N LYS A 51 14.30 3.85 6.44
CA LYS A 51 13.19 4.69 6.03
C LYS A 51 13.65 6.04 5.56
N VAL A 52 12.95 6.55 4.56
CA VAL A 52 13.13 7.90 4.04
C VAL A 52 11.85 8.70 4.28
N LEU A 53 12.00 9.84 4.95
CA LEU A 53 10.94 10.79 5.24
C LEU A 53 10.76 11.71 4.04
N ILE A 54 9.53 11.82 3.53
CA ILE A 54 9.17 12.63 2.37
C ILE A 54 7.93 13.46 2.74
N PRO A 55 8.09 14.61 3.42
CA PRO A 55 6.98 15.44 3.88
C PRO A 55 5.97 15.78 2.77
N GLU A 56 6.46 16.02 1.56
CA GLU A 56 5.71 16.42 0.38
C GLU A 56 4.70 15.35 -0.08
N LEU A 57 4.86 14.07 0.34
CA LEU A 57 3.85 13.04 0.09
C LEU A 57 2.47 13.44 0.62
N ALA A 58 2.40 14.14 1.76
CA ALA A 58 1.13 14.56 2.34
C ALA A 58 0.28 15.45 1.43
N ALA A 59 0.89 16.11 0.44
CA ALA A 59 0.19 16.98 -0.51
C ALA A 59 -0.26 16.25 -1.79
N VAL A 60 0.25 15.05 -2.05
CA VAL A 60 0.04 14.31 -3.30
C VAL A 60 -0.60 12.93 -3.11
N THR A 61 -0.73 12.47 -1.86
CA THR A 61 -1.41 11.22 -1.50
C THR A 61 -2.78 11.49 -0.88
N VAL A 62 -3.72 10.56 -1.07
CA VAL A 62 -5.05 10.59 -0.47
C VAL A 62 -5.01 10.05 0.96
N LEU A 63 -4.22 9.00 1.22
CA LEU A 63 -4.05 8.41 2.53
C LEU A 63 -2.78 8.96 3.21
N ASN A 64 -2.74 8.91 4.54
CA ASN A 64 -1.58 9.37 5.31
C ASN A 64 -0.52 8.26 5.45
N HIS A 65 0.60 8.42 4.75
CA HIS A 65 1.74 7.49 4.76
C HIS A 65 2.74 7.71 5.90
N ARG A 66 2.36 8.40 6.97
CA ARG A 66 3.15 8.49 8.20
C ARG A 66 2.95 7.25 9.06
N ASN A 67 4.03 6.56 9.47
CA ASN A 67 3.92 5.56 10.55
C ASN A 67 3.82 6.26 11.91
N GLU A 68 3.20 5.60 12.88
CA GLU A 68 3.18 6.08 14.26
C GLU A 68 4.62 6.28 14.80
N GLY A 69 4.89 7.42 15.43
CA GLY A 69 6.23 7.80 15.89
C GLY A 69 7.15 8.39 14.81
N GLU A 70 6.71 8.44 13.54
CA GLU A 70 7.37 9.23 12.50
C GLU A 70 6.88 10.68 12.50
N THR A 71 7.77 11.61 12.16
CA THR A 71 7.45 13.05 12.12
C THR A 71 6.82 13.47 10.79
N ALA A 72 6.98 12.66 9.74
CA ALA A 72 6.49 12.93 8.38
C ALA A 72 6.09 11.61 7.68
N PRO A 73 5.32 11.66 6.58
CA PRO A 73 5.15 10.52 5.68
C PRO A 73 6.49 9.93 5.27
N CYS A 74 6.54 8.61 5.09
CA CYS A 74 7.78 7.93 4.78
C CYS A 74 7.57 6.71 3.91
N LEU A 75 8.66 6.29 3.26
CA LEU A 75 8.78 5.01 2.58
C LEU A 75 9.84 4.16 3.28
N ALA A 76 9.71 2.84 3.24
CA ALA A 76 10.67 1.91 3.82
C ALA A 76 11.27 0.98 2.76
N THR A 77 12.52 0.57 2.95
CA THR A 77 13.15 -0.49 2.14
C THR A 77 13.62 -1.63 3.03
N PHE A 78 13.39 -2.86 2.60
CA PHE A 78 13.92 -4.07 3.24
C PHE A 78 15.20 -4.58 2.55
N GLN A 79 15.66 -3.88 1.52
CA GLN A 79 16.86 -4.24 0.76
C GLN A 79 18.15 -3.69 1.40
N ALA A 80 18.03 -2.70 2.28
CA ALA A 80 19.14 -2.12 3.04
C ALA A 80 18.95 -2.36 4.55
N ILE A 81 20.03 -2.71 5.23
CA ILE A 81 20.06 -2.95 6.68
C ILE A 81 20.57 -1.69 7.41
N LEU A 82 21.43 -0.92 6.74
CA LEU A 82 22.06 0.28 7.27
C LEU A 82 21.72 1.51 6.43
N VAL A 83 21.65 2.69 7.06
CA VAL A 83 21.38 3.96 6.37
C VAL A 83 22.52 4.28 5.39
N GLU A 84 23.75 3.95 5.76
CA GLU A 84 24.97 4.20 5.01
C GLU A 84 25.00 3.46 3.66
N GLU A 85 24.30 2.33 3.54
CA GLU A 85 24.16 1.58 2.26
C GLU A 85 23.39 2.38 1.22
N VAL A 86 22.40 3.17 1.66
CA VAL A 86 21.60 4.06 0.80
C VAL A 86 22.29 5.41 0.63
N VAL A 87 22.87 5.97 1.70
CA VAL A 87 23.55 7.28 1.67
C VAL A 87 24.89 7.24 0.93
N GLN A 88 25.58 6.10 0.87
CA GLN A 88 26.79 5.90 0.05
C GLN A 88 27.85 7.02 0.19
N GLY A 89 27.96 7.62 1.39
CA GLY A 89 28.86 8.75 1.66
C GLY A 89 28.53 10.05 0.93
N LYS A 90 27.34 10.17 0.32
CA LYS A 90 26.90 11.31 -0.47
C LYS A 90 25.56 11.84 0.07
N PRO A 91 25.52 12.53 1.22
CA PRO A 91 24.29 13.16 1.69
C PRO A 91 23.88 14.29 0.74
N GLU A 92 22.67 14.22 0.20
CA GLU A 92 22.13 15.22 -0.71
C GLU A 92 20.59 15.14 -0.75
N VAL A 93 19.97 16.17 -1.33
CA VAL A 93 18.55 16.14 -1.68
C VAL A 93 18.42 15.70 -3.14
N LEU A 94 17.76 14.57 -3.38
CA LEU A 94 17.52 14.02 -4.71
C LEU A 94 16.13 14.40 -5.22
N GLN A 95 16.00 14.57 -6.52
CA GLN A 95 14.69 14.63 -7.18
C GLN A 95 14.32 13.22 -7.61
N VAL A 96 13.38 12.59 -6.89
CA VAL A 96 13.04 11.18 -7.07
C VAL A 96 11.66 11.05 -7.71
N PRO A 97 11.52 10.31 -8.83
CA PRO A 97 10.20 9.94 -9.33
C PRO A 97 9.55 8.95 -8.36
N VAL A 98 8.40 9.33 -7.83
CA VAL A 98 7.59 8.54 -6.89
C VAL A 98 6.30 8.13 -7.59
N SER A 99 6.06 6.82 -7.68
CA SER A 99 4.81 6.26 -8.21
C SER A 99 3.80 6.13 -7.09
N ILE A 100 2.59 6.66 -7.32
CA ILE A 100 1.46 6.64 -6.39
C ILE A 100 0.30 5.98 -7.11
N LYS A 101 -0.19 4.87 -6.56
CA LYS A 101 -1.31 4.10 -7.09
C LYS A 101 -2.40 3.98 -6.03
N LEU A 102 -3.62 4.39 -6.37
CA LEU A 102 -4.80 4.27 -5.54
C LEU A 102 -5.77 3.27 -6.16
N GLU A 103 -6.12 2.25 -5.40
CA GLU A 103 -7.06 1.20 -5.80
C GLU A 103 -8.22 1.14 -4.82
N LYS A 104 -9.39 0.76 -5.33
CA LYS A 104 -10.58 0.44 -4.56
C LYS A 104 -10.71 -1.08 -4.50
N ILE A 105 -10.71 -1.62 -3.29
CA ILE A 105 -10.87 -3.03 -2.98
C ILE A 105 -12.28 -3.22 -2.42
N PHE A 106 -12.96 -4.25 -2.92
CA PHE A 106 -14.30 -4.63 -2.48
C PHE A 106 -14.26 -5.99 -1.82
N GLY A 107 -15.09 -6.18 -0.80
CA GLY A 107 -15.32 -7.46 -0.17
C GLY A 107 -16.75 -7.56 0.34
N VAL A 108 -17.33 -8.75 0.26
CA VAL A 108 -18.56 -9.06 0.97
C VAL A 108 -18.17 -9.54 2.36
N ILE A 109 -18.67 -8.86 3.39
CA ILE A 109 -18.50 -9.26 4.79
C ILE A 109 -19.86 -9.38 5.45
N GLU A 110 -19.91 -10.12 6.55
CA GLU A 110 -21.09 -10.17 7.42
C GLU A 110 -21.00 -9.05 8.46
N ASP A 111 -22.08 -8.30 8.66
CA ASP A 111 -22.18 -7.29 9.71
C ASP A 111 -22.50 -7.89 11.09
N GLU A 112 -22.64 -7.03 12.10
CA GLU A 112 -22.97 -7.47 13.48
C GLU A 112 -24.33 -8.16 13.63
N ASN A 113 -25.21 -8.04 12.62
CA ASN A 113 -26.56 -8.63 12.60
C ASN A 113 -26.65 -9.86 11.70
N GLY A 114 -25.53 -10.35 11.16
CA GLY A 114 -25.55 -11.48 10.23
C GLY A 114 -25.94 -11.12 8.79
N GLN A 115 -25.98 -9.83 8.45
CA GLN A 115 -26.34 -9.38 7.10
C GLN A 115 -25.08 -9.20 6.25
N ASN A 116 -25.13 -9.69 5.01
CA ASN A 116 -24.07 -9.44 4.05
C ASN A 116 -24.08 -7.97 3.62
N ILE A 117 -22.93 -7.31 3.76
CA ILE A 117 -22.69 -5.94 3.35
C ILE A 117 -21.47 -5.88 2.41
N CYS A 118 -21.44 -4.87 1.54
CA CYS A 118 -20.27 -4.57 0.75
C CYS A 118 -19.33 -3.67 1.56
N GLN A 119 -18.20 -4.23 1.99
CA GLN A 119 -17.10 -3.45 2.52
C GLN A 119 -16.25 -2.92 1.37
N VAL A 120 -15.96 -1.64 1.42
CA VAL A 120 -15.12 -0.96 0.45
C VAL A 120 -13.91 -0.38 1.16
N ARG A 121 -12.72 -0.63 0.63
CA ARG A 121 -11.46 -0.10 1.15
C ARG A 121 -10.66 0.55 0.04
N LEU A 122 -10.05 1.69 0.34
CA LEU A 122 -9.00 2.28 -0.49
C LEU A 122 -7.67 1.64 -0.10
N MET A 123 -6.89 1.25 -1.10
CA MET A 123 -5.49 0.86 -0.95
C MET A 123 -4.65 1.83 -1.75
N GLU A 124 -3.80 2.58 -1.06
CA GLU A 124 -2.83 3.46 -1.70
C GLU A 124 -1.43 2.88 -1.53
N THR A 125 -0.76 2.66 -2.65
CA THR A 125 0.62 2.16 -2.71
C THR A 125 1.51 3.27 -3.23
N VAL A 126 2.55 3.59 -2.48
CA VAL A 126 3.58 4.57 -2.87
C VAL A 126 4.90 3.84 -3.02
N THR A 127 5.59 4.02 -4.14
CA THR A 127 6.86 3.37 -4.44
C THR A 127 7.86 4.35 -5.05
N ALA A 128 9.14 4.13 -4.78
CA ALA A 128 10.23 4.91 -5.36
C ALA A 128 11.48 4.04 -5.44
N SER A 129 12.35 4.30 -6.43
CA SER A 129 13.69 3.73 -6.49
C SER A 129 14.70 4.81 -6.14
N ILE A 130 15.46 4.59 -5.06
CA ILE A 130 16.45 5.54 -4.54
C ILE A 130 17.79 4.82 -4.51
N ARG A 131 18.70 5.23 -5.39
CA ARG A 131 20.07 4.68 -5.49
C ARG A 131 20.13 3.15 -5.62
N GLY A 132 19.19 2.59 -6.37
CA GLY A 132 19.10 1.15 -6.62
C GLY A 132 18.37 0.36 -5.52
N PHE A 133 17.81 1.04 -4.52
CA PHE A 133 16.95 0.42 -3.52
C PHE A 133 15.50 0.79 -3.75
N ASP A 134 14.62 -0.20 -3.69
CA ASP A 134 13.19 -0.03 -3.80
C ASP A 134 12.60 0.31 -2.43
N PHE A 135 11.98 1.46 -2.37
CA PHE A 135 11.25 1.96 -1.22
C PHE A 135 9.75 1.85 -1.50
N SER A 136 8.99 1.41 -0.51
CA SER A 136 7.54 1.32 -0.64
C SER A 136 6.82 1.59 0.67
N HIS A 137 5.57 1.98 0.56
CA HIS A 137 4.62 2.02 1.67
C HIS A 137 3.21 1.80 1.13
N VAL A 138 2.44 0.97 1.83
CA VAL A 138 1.03 0.74 1.54
C VAL A 138 0.19 1.23 2.71
N ARG A 139 -0.89 1.94 2.39
CA ARG A 139 -1.90 2.37 3.35
C ARG A 139 -3.27 1.91 2.89
N PHE A 140 -4.11 1.65 3.88
CA PHE A 140 -5.50 1.29 3.69
C PHE A 140 -6.39 2.30 4.39
N GLY A 141 -7.53 2.62 3.78
CA GLY A 141 -8.57 3.44 4.38
C GLY A 141 -9.93 2.83 4.11
N ASP A 142 -10.73 2.59 5.14
CA ASP A 142 -12.08 2.08 4.96
C ASP A 142 -13.01 3.21 4.47
N LEU A 143 -13.87 2.87 3.51
CA LEU A 143 -15.00 3.71 3.11
C LEU A 143 -16.27 3.20 3.79
N PRO A 144 -17.33 4.03 3.88
CA PRO A 144 -18.61 3.58 4.40
C PRO A 144 -19.11 2.32 3.67
N SER A 145 -19.56 1.35 4.46
CA SER A 145 -20.17 0.11 3.96
C SER A 145 -21.40 0.42 3.11
N ARG A 146 -21.68 -0.47 2.16
CA ARG A 146 -22.78 -0.35 1.21
C ARG A 146 -23.64 -1.61 1.18
N HIS A 147 -24.77 -1.54 0.48
CA HIS A 147 -25.57 -2.73 0.21
C HIS A 147 -24.75 -3.76 -0.57
N VAL A 148 -25.00 -5.06 -0.34
CA VAL A 148 -24.23 -6.14 -0.97
C VAL A 148 -24.25 -6.09 -2.51
N ASP A 149 -25.35 -5.59 -3.08
CA ASP A 149 -25.51 -5.44 -4.53
C ASP A 149 -24.54 -4.43 -5.17
N ASP A 150 -23.91 -3.57 -4.37
CA ASP A 150 -22.91 -2.59 -4.79
C ASP A 150 -21.48 -3.15 -4.83
N CYS A 151 -21.29 -4.46 -4.53
CA CYS A 151 -19.99 -5.12 -4.52
C CYS A 151 -19.54 -5.50 -5.94
N LYS A 152 -19.30 -4.49 -6.78
CA LYS A 152 -18.95 -4.61 -8.21
C LYS A 152 -17.90 -3.58 -8.62
#